data_AF-A0A2T0SN49-F1
#
_entry.id   AF-A0A2T0SN49-F1
#
_cell.length_a   1.000
_cell.length_b   1.000
_cell.length_c   1.000
_cell.angle_alpha   90.00
_cell.angle_beta   90.00
_cell.angle_gamma   90.00
#
_symmetry.space_group_name_H-M   'P 1'
#
loop_
_entity.id
_entity.type
_entity.pdbx_description
1 polymer ?
#
loop_
_entity_poly.entity_id
_entity_poly.type
_entity_poly.pdbx_seq_one_letter_code
_entity_poly.pdbx_strand_id
1 'polypeptide(L)'
;MDRDEVDGALARLGAEADRMAQSLLAMDDHPGHPLLDAADREAVAALWAAFAAHRQVLDRARGLRAGRPGAADLTALTGLLTGPSVELDGESGPAERVTPDELVERMRAGYARVVDALAAAVARHAAAEALARELVGLRAEAHRLRDLVEAKIAVTALPPVPDTVAGCRELVANLAGLLDRRTELRGRLEAYRAKATRLGHAEDPTLSALHRDAHDVLFTAPCDLPEATRAVGRYQRAVLDLVEA
;
A
#
# COMPACT_ATOMS: atom_id res chain seq x y z
N MET A 1 40.41 -40.48 11.60
CA MET A 1 39.50 -41.05 10.60
C MET A 1 40.29 -41.99 9.70
N ASP A 2 39.69 -43.09 9.26
CA ASP A 2 40.24 -43.90 8.17
C ASP A 2 39.92 -43.28 6.79
N ARG A 3 40.34 -43.94 5.71
CA ARG A 3 40.17 -43.42 4.35
C ARG A 3 38.69 -43.37 3.91
N ASP A 4 37.91 -44.37 4.29
CA ASP A 4 36.50 -44.49 3.91
C ASP A 4 35.66 -43.47 4.68
N GLU A 5 35.96 -43.25 5.96
CA GLU A 5 35.37 -42.19 6.78
C GLU A 5 35.64 -40.80 6.21
N VAL A 6 36.87 -40.54 5.74
CA VAL A 6 37.25 -39.28 5.07
C VAL A 6 36.46 -39.08 3.78
N ASP A 7 36.37 -40.11 2.95
CA ASP A 7 35.62 -40.05 1.68
C ASP A 7 34.12 -39.79 1.94
N GLY A 8 33.55 -40.45 2.94
CA GLY A 8 32.18 -40.21 3.37
C GLY A 8 31.94 -38.78 3.87
N ALA A 9 32.85 -38.23 4.68
CA ALA A 9 32.75 -36.85 5.16
C ALA A 9 32.85 -35.82 4.03
N LEU A 10 33.81 -36.00 3.10
CA LEU A 10 33.96 -35.13 1.92
C LEU A 10 32.73 -35.18 1.01
N ALA A 11 32.14 -36.36 0.82
CA ALA A 11 30.91 -36.51 0.04
C ALA A 11 29.73 -35.77 0.68
N ARG A 12 29.55 -35.88 2.00
CA ARG A 12 28.48 -35.18 2.74
C ARG A 12 28.62 -33.65 2.66
N LEU A 13 29.79 -33.12 3.01
CA LEU A 13 30.05 -31.68 2.97
C LEU A 13 29.98 -31.12 1.54
N GLY A 14 30.41 -31.91 0.54
CA GLY A 14 30.25 -31.55 -0.86
C GLY A 14 28.79 -31.40 -1.28
N ALA A 15 27.96 -32.40 -0.97
CA ALA A 15 26.54 -32.34 -1.28
C ALA A 15 25.82 -31.19 -0.56
N GLU A 16 26.31 -30.80 0.61
CA GLU A 16 25.81 -29.65 1.36
C GLU A 16 26.21 -28.32 0.74
N ALA A 17 27.48 -28.15 0.35
CA ALA A 17 27.95 -26.99 -0.37
C ALA A 17 27.16 -26.79 -1.68
N ASP A 18 26.87 -27.86 -2.41
CA ASP A 18 26.09 -27.78 -3.65
C ASP A 18 24.64 -27.35 -3.40
N ARG A 19 23.99 -27.87 -2.36
CA ARG A 19 22.65 -27.42 -1.95
C ARG A 19 22.65 -25.95 -1.56
N MET A 20 23.62 -25.52 -0.76
CA MET A 20 23.72 -24.12 -0.34
C MET A 20 23.99 -23.20 -1.54
N ALA A 21 24.84 -23.62 -2.48
CA ALA A 21 25.10 -22.85 -3.70
C ALA A 21 23.80 -22.61 -4.49
N GLN A 22 22.96 -23.64 -4.64
CA GLN A 22 21.66 -23.50 -5.29
C GLN A 22 20.73 -22.54 -4.53
N SER A 23 20.67 -22.65 -3.20
CA SER A 23 19.88 -21.74 -2.37
C SER A 23 20.34 -20.28 -2.48
N LEU A 24 21.66 -20.02 -2.47
CA LEU A 24 22.22 -18.68 -2.59
C LEU A 24 22.00 -18.07 -3.97
N LEU A 25 22.07 -18.87 -5.03
CA LEU A 25 21.71 -18.44 -6.39
C LEU A 25 20.23 -18.08 -6.48
N ALA A 26 19.34 -18.92 -5.94
CA ALA A 26 17.90 -18.62 -5.93
C ALA A 26 17.56 -17.37 -5.11
N MET A 27 18.33 -17.08 -4.06
CA MET A 27 18.21 -15.88 -3.24
C MET A 27 18.63 -14.61 -3.99
N ASP A 28 19.70 -14.66 -4.79
CA ASP A 28 20.20 -13.51 -5.57
C ASP A 28 19.19 -13.08 -6.65
N ASP A 29 18.48 -14.06 -7.24
CA ASP A 29 17.40 -13.82 -8.21
C ASP A 29 16.06 -13.41 -7.55
N HIS A 30 15.99 -13.32 -6.22
CA HIS A 30 14.74 -13.06 -5.52
C HIS A 30 14.27 -11.61 -5.75
N PRO A 31 12.96 -11.36 -6.02
CA PRO A 31 12.44 -10.01 -6.28
C PRO A 31 12.59 -9.05 -5.09
N GLY A 32 12.77 -9.59 -3.89
CA GLY A 32 13.05 -8.83 -2.67
C GLY A 32 14.48 -8.31 -2.55
N HIS A 33 15.44 -8.83 -3.32
CA HIS A 33 16.86 -8.52 -3.15
C HIS A 33 17.17 -7.01 -3.33
N PRO A 34 16.61 -6.30 -4.34
CA PRO A 34 16.76 -4.85 -4.46
C PRO A 34 16.09 -4.04 -3.33
N LEU A 35 15.18 -4.65 -2.56
CA LEU A 35 14.36 -4.00 -1.54
C LEU A 35 14.95 -4.11 -0.12
N LEU A 36 16.03 -4.85 0.04
CA LEU A 36 16.73 -5.03 1.31
C LEU A 36 17.25 -3.70 1.84
N ASP A 37 17.32 -3.55 3.16
CA ASP A 37 17.98 -2.40 3.78
C ASP A 37 19.50 -2.65 3.96
N ALA A 38 20.19 -1.77 4.68
CA ALA A 38 21.63 -1.90 4.89
C ALA A 38 21.99 -3.11 5.76
N ALA A 39 21.23 -3.39 6.81
CA ALA A 39 21.48 -4.49 7.73
C ALA A 39 21.17 -5.84 7.05
N ASP A 40 20.09 -5.89 6.28
CA ASP A 40 19.74 -7.05 5.46
C ASP A 40 20.84 -7.38 4.44
N ARG A 41 21.39 -6.34 3.78
CA ARG A 41 22.51 -6.50 2.83
C ARG A 41 23.79 -6.99 3.50
N GLU A 42 24.08 -6.51 4.70
CA GLU A 42 25.21 -6.99 5.50
C GLU A 42 25.05 -8.47 5.85
N ALA A 43 23.84 -8.90 6.23
CA ALA A 43 23.54 -10.31 6.49
C ALA A 43 23.71 -11.19 5.23
N VAL A 44 23.28 -10.70 4.05
CA VAL A 44 23.52 -11.38 2.76
C VAL A 44 25.03 -11.51 2.49
N ALA A 45 25.80 -10.43 2.67
CA ALA A 45 27.24 -10.44 2.44
C ALA A 45 27.97 -11.39 3.40
N ALA A 46 27.60 -11.41 4.68
CA ALA A 46 28.15 -12.32 5.68
C ALA A 46 27.86 -13.79 5.32
N LEU A 47 26.68 -14.09 4.79
CA LEU A 47 26.32 -15.43 4.33
C LEU A 47 27.17 -15.88 3.12
N TRP A 48 27.43 -14.99 2.16
CA TRP A 48 28.33 -15.27 1.04
C TRP A 48 29.78 -15.47 1.49
N ALA A 49 30.26 -14.67 2.45
CA ALA A 49 31.60 -14.81 3.02
C ALA A 49 31.75 -16.16 3.74
N ALA A 50 30.76 -16.55 4.55
CA ALA A 50 30.70 -17.85 5.22
C ALA A 50 30.72 -19.02 4.21
N PHE A 51 29.97 -18.91 3.12
CA PHE A 51 29.99 -19.91 2.04
C PHE A 51 31.35 -20.00 1.35
N ALA A 52 32.02 -18.87 1.09
CA ALA A 52 33.36 -18.85 0.51
C ALA A 52 34.39 -19.53 1.43
N ALA A 53 34.33 -19.27 2.75
CA ALA A 53 35.18 -19.91 3.74
C ALA A 53 34.96 -21.43 3.80
N HIS A 54 33.70 -21.87 3.75
CA HIS A 54 33.34 -23.30 3.67
C HIS A 54 33.96 -23.97 2.43
N ARG A 55 33.83 -23.33 1.25
CA ARG A 55 34.40 -23.83 0.00
C ARG A 55 35.92 -23.94 0.05
N GLN A 56 36.60 -22.98 0.66
CA GLN A 56 38.06 -23.00 0.79
C GLN A 56 38.55 -24.21 1.60
N VAL A 57 37.91 -24.51 2.73
CA VAL A 57 38.26 -25.69 3.55
C VAL A 57 37.99 -26.98 2.81
N LEU A 58 36.84 -27.07 2.13
CA LEU A 58 36.46 -28.25 1.37
C LEU A 58 37.42 -28.51 0.19
N ASP A 59 37.80 -27.48 -0.55
CA ASP A 59 38.73 -27.59 -1.68
C ASP A 59 40.16 -27.95 -1.21
N ARG A 60 40.58 -27.43 -0.05
CA ARG A 60 41.84 -27.84 0.61
C ARG A 60 41.82 -29.32 1.02
N ALA A 61 40.73 -29.79 1.61
CA ALA A 61 40.58 -31.18 2.02
C ALA A 61 40.54 -32.14 0.81
N ARG A 62 39.83 -31.76 -0.27
CA ARG A 62 39.84 -32.50 -1.55
C ARG A 62 41.24 -32.57 -2.17
N GLY A 63 41.99 -31.47 -2.12
CA GLY A 63 43.37 -31.42 -2.60
C GLY A 63 44.29 -32.43 -1.89
N LEU A 64 44.23 -32.49 -0.56
CA LEU A 64 44.99 -33.47 0.23
C LEU A 64 44.55 -34.91 -0.06
N ARG A 65 43.26 -35.14 -0.28
CA ARG A 65 42.72 -36.47 -0.58
C ARG A 65 43.01 -36.98 -2.00
N ALA A 66 43.28 -36.09 -2.97
CA ALA A 66 43.50 -36.46 -4.37
C ALA A 66 44.74 -37.36 -4.59
N GLY A 67 45.71 -37.32 -3.67
CA GLY A 67 46.90 -38.19 -3.70
C GLY A 67 46.70 -39.58 -3.08
N ARG A 68 47.82 -40.26 -2.77
CA ARG A 68 47.84 -41.39 -1.82
C ARG A 68 48.22 -40.82 -0.44
N PRO A 69 47.23 -40.46 0.41
CA PRO A 69 47.51 -39.82 1.68
C PRO A 69 48.32 -40.75 2.59
N GLY A 70 49.42 -40.24 3.13
CA GLY A 70 50.16 -40.89 4.21
C GLY A 70 49.47 -40.67 5.56
N ALA A 71 50.07 -41.18 6.63
CA ALA A 71 49.55 -41.01 8.00
C ALA A 71 49.42 -39.52 8.39
N ALA A 72 50.40 -38.68 8.02
CA ALA A 72 50.37 -37.25 8.27
C ALA A 72 49.22 -36.55 7.53
N ASP A 73 48.93 -36.96 6.29
CA ASP A 73 47.83 -36.39 5.50
C ASP A 73 46.47 -36.77 6.10
N LEU A 74 46.31 -38.02 6.58
CA LEU A 74 45.09 -38.45 7.27
C LEU A 74 44.85 -37.70 8.58
N THR A 75 45.92 -37.38 9.34
CA THR A 75 45.83 -36.52 10.52
C THR A 75 45.40 -35.10 10.15
N ALA A 76 46.00 -34.51 9.11
CA ALA A 76 45.63 -33.18 8.63
C ALA A 76 44.18 -33.14 8.10
N LEU A 77 43.75 -34.15 7.35
CA LEU A 77 42.39 -34.32 6.85
C LEU A 77 41.38 -34.43 8.00
N THR A 78 41.67 -35.24 9.02
CA THR A 78 40.82 -35.34 10.21
C THR A 78 40.69 -33.96 10.87
N GLY A 79 41.80 -33.24 11.05
CA GLY A 79 41.77 -31.88 11.61
C GLY A 79 40.96 -30.86 10.79
N LEU A 80 41.01 -30.94 9.46
CA LEU A 80 40.22 -30.07 8.58
C LEU A 80 38.72 -30.40 8.62
N LEU A 81 38.37 -31.68 8.69
CA LEU A 81 36.98 -32.14 8.56
C LEU A 81 36.21 -32.13 9.88
N THR A 82 36.88 -32.35 11.01
CA THR A 82 36.22 -32.45 12.32
C THR A 82 36.70 -31.42 13.33
N GLY A 83 37.84 -30.76 13.05
CA GLY A 83 38.41 -29.74 13.93
C GLY A 83 38.00 -28.31 13.54
N PRO A 84 38.30 -27.33 14.39
CA PRO A 84 38.03 -25.91 14.14
C PRO A 84 39.00 -25.37 13.08
N SER A 85 38.63 -25.57 11.80
CA SER A 85 39.48 -25.37 10.63
C SER A 85 39.03 -24.23 9.73
N VAL A 86 37.82 -23.72 9.92
CA VAL A 86 37.29 -22.57 9.17
C VAL A 86 37.51 -21.30 9.98
N GLU A 87 38.19 -20.34 9.38
CA GLU A 87 38.35 -19.00 9.94
C GLU A 87 37.18 -18.12 9.45
N LEU A 88 36.44 -17.57 10.41
CA LEU A 88 35.43 -16.55 10.16
C LEU A 88 35.97 -15.22 10.69
N ASP A 89 35.95 -14.21 9.82
CA ASP A 89 36.22 -12.84 10.24
C ASP A 89 35.12 -12.42 11.22
N GLY A 90 35.52 -12.10 12.45
CA GLY A 90 34.60 -11.50 13.40
C GLY A 90 34.33 -10.06 12.97
N GLU A 91 33.06 -9.68 12.80
CA GLU A 91 32.64 -8.33 12.36
C GLU A 91 33.27 -7.19 13.19
N SER A 92 33.83 -7.46 14.37
CA SER A 92 34.66 -6.52 15.15
C SER A 92 35.63 -7.20 16.13
N GLY A 93 36.10 -8.42 15.86
CA GLY A 93 36.84 -9.24 16.84
C GLY A 93 37.94 -10.14 16.25
N PRO A 94 38.68 -10.88 17.10
CA PRO A 94 39.66 -11.85 16.62
C PRO A 94 38.99 -12.93 15.77
N ALA A 95 39.66 -13.40 14.73
CA ALA A 95 39.16 -14.45 13.85
C ALA A 95 38.70 -15.66 14.68
N GLU A 96 37.42 -16.02 14.52
CA GLU A 96 36.82 -17.17 15.19
C GLU A 96 37.12 -18.41 14.35
N ARG A 97 37.61 -19.48 14.99
CA ARG A 97 37.78 -20.77 14.33
C ARG A 97 36.65 -21.71 14.72
N VAL A 98 35.87 -22.11 13.72
CA VAL A 98 34.73 -23.02 13.87
C VAL A 98 34.95 -24.29 13.07
N THR A 99 34.24 -25.36 13.44
CA THR A 99 34.22 -26.59 12.65
C THR A 99 33.41 -26.41 11.37
N PRO A 100 33.65 -27.24 10.32
CA PRO A 100 32.84 -27.20 9.11
C PRO A 100 31.34 -27.42 9.36
N ASP A 101 30.99 -28.32 10.29
CA ASP A 101 29.59 -28.63 10.63
C ASP A 101 28.92 -27.44 11.35
N GLU A 102 29.62 -26.79 12.28
CA GLU A 102 29.10 -25.57 12.95
C GLU A 102 28.89 -24.42 11.94
N LEU A 103 29.80 -24.25 10.99
CA LEU A 103 29.67 -23.25 9.94
C LEU A 103 28.43 -23.50 9.08
N VAL A 104 28.21 -24.75 8.68
CA VAL A 104 27.02 -25.16 7.93
C VAL A 104 25.74 -24.79 8.66
N GLU A 105 25.64 -25.09 9.96
CA GLU A 105 24.46 -24.76 10.75
C GLU A 105 24.26 -23.24 10.87
N ARG A 106 25.35 -22.49 11.04
CA ARG A 106 25.31 -21.01 11.01
C ARG A 106 24.86 -20.48 9.65
N MET A 107 25.32 -21.07 8.55
CA MET A 107 24.91 -20.70 7.20
C MET A 107 23.44 -21.01 6.95
N ARG A 108 22.93 -22.17 7.40
CA ARG A 108 21.50 -22.51 7.33
C ARG A 108 20.64 -21.51 8.10
N ALA A 109 21.05 -21.16 9.32
CA ALA A 109 20.37 -20.15 10.12
C ALA A 109 20.47 -18.73 9.51
N GLY A 110 21.62 -18.38 8.91
CA GLY A 110 21.82 -17.14 8.16
C GLY A 110 20.90 -17.05 6.96
N TYR A 111 20.85 -18.11 6.15
CA TYR A 111 19.96 -18.19 4.99
C TYR A 111 18.48 -18.05 5.37
N ALA A 112 18.02 -18.74 6.43
CA ALA A 112 16.65 -18.61 6.91
C ALA A 112 16.31 -17.15 7.28
N ARG A 113 17.20 -16.47 8.01
CA ARG A 113 17.03 -15.04 8.36
C ARG A 113 16.96 -14.15 7.11
N VAL A 114 17.79 -14.40 6.10
CA VAL A 114 17.77 -13.62 4.86
C VAL A 114 16.50 -13.86 4.06
N VAL A 115 16.00 -15.09 3.99
CA VAL A 115 14.71 -15.39 3.34
C VAL A 115 13.56 -14.67 4.02
N ASP A 116 13.53 -14.66 5.36
CA ASP A 116 12.54 -13.91 6.12
C ASP A 116 12.64 -12.40 5.86
N ALA A 117 13.86 -11.85 5.81
CA ALA A 117 14.11 -10.46 5.48
C ALA A 117 13.65 -10.09 4.06
N LEU A 118 13.94 -10.94 3.07
CA LEU A 118 13.48 -10.78 1.69
C LEU A 118 11.95 -10.76 1.60
N ALA A 119 11.27 -11.69 2.29
CA ALA A 119 9.81 -11.74 2.34
C ALA A 119 9.22 -10.48 3.00
N ALA A 120 9.81 -10.04 4.11
CA ALA A 120 9.43 -8.82 4.80
C ALA A 120 9.65 -7.56 3.92
N ALA A 121 10.74 -7.50 3.17
CA ALA A 121 11.03 -6.39 2.26
C ALA A 121 9.99 -6.28 1.13
N VAL A 122 9.62 -7.42 0.52
CA VAL A 122 8.54 -7.46 -0.48
C VAL A 122 7.21 -7.01 0.13
N ALA A 123 6.86 -7.50 1.32
CA ALA A 123 5.62 -7.11 1.99
C ALA A 123 5.58 -5.61 2.32
N ARG A 124 6.69 -5.04 2.82
CA ARG A 124 6.81 -3.59 3.07
C ARG A 124 6.62 -2.78 1.79
N HIS A 125 7.24 -3.20 0.70
CA HIS A 125 7.11 -2.52 -0.59
C HIS A 125 5.67 -2.55 -1.10
N ALA A 126 5.02 -3.71 -1.09
CA ALA A 126 3.62 -3.85 -1.49
C ALA A 126 2.67 -2.98 -0.66
N ALA A 127 2.90 -2.89 0.66
CA ALA A 127 2.14 -2.02 1.55
C ALA A 127 2.34 -0.52 1.21
N ALA A 128 3.58 -0.11 0.93
CA ALA A 128 3.88 1.27 0.53
C ALA A 128 3.19 1.64 -0.79
N GLU A 129 3.16 0.74 -1.78
CA GLU A 129 2.42 0.96 -3.02
C GLU A 129 0.91 1.09 -2.80
N ALA A 130 0.33 0.28 -1.91
CA ALA A 130 -1.08 0.38 -1.58
C ALA A 130 -1.44 1.74 -0.98
N LEU A 131 -0.62 2.22 -0.03
CA LEU A 131 -0.78 3.54 0.55
C LEU A 131 -0.61 4.67 -0.48
N ALA A 132 0.36 4.52 -1.40
CA ALA A 132 0.55 5.48 -2.49
C ALA A 132 -0.69 5.58 -3.40
N ARG A 133 -1.32 4.44 -3.73
CA ARG A 133 -2.57 4.41 -4.51
C ARG A 133 -3.72 5.11 -3.76
N GLU A 134 -3.83 4.88 -2.45
CA GLU A 134 -4.83 5.55 -1.61
C GLU A 134 -4.65 7.06 -1.59
N LEU A 135 -3.41 7.55 -1.42
CA LEU A 135 -3.09 8.97 -1.46
C LEU A 135 -3.43 9.62 -2.81
N VAL A 136 -3.17 8.92 -3.93
CA VAL A 136 -3.59 9.37 -5.26
C VAL A 136 -5.12 9.50 -5.34
N GLY A 137 -5.86 8.53 -4.81
CA GLY A 137 -7.32 8.56 -4.75
C GLY A 137 -7.86 9.73 -3.92
N LEU A 138 -7.33 9.92 -2.71
CA LEU A 138 -7.70 11.03 -1.83
C LEU A 138 -7.39 12.39 -2.46
N ARG A 139 -6.25 12.52 -3.13
CA ARG A 139 -5.88 13.75 -3.84
C ARG A 139 -6.83 14.05 -5.00
N ALA A 140 -7.23 13.02 -5.76
CA ALA A 140 -8.21 13.17 -6.83
C ALA A 140 -9.59 13.60 -6.28
N GLU A 141 -10.04 13.04 -5.15
CA GLU A 141 -11.26 13.48 -4.46
C GLU A 141 -11.14 14.94 -4.00
N ALA A 142 -10.04 15.31 -3.36
CA ALA A 142 -9.80 16.69 -2.92
C ALA A 142 -9.84 17.68 -4.09
N HIS A 143 -9.24 17.34 -5.23
CA HIS A 143 -9.33 18.14 -6.45
C HIS A 143 -10.77 18.22 -6.97
N ARG A 144 -11.51 17.11 -7.03
CA ARG A 144 -12.94 17.12 -7.44
C ARG A 144 -13.78 18.01 -6.53
N LEU A 145 -13.60 17.95 -5.21
CA LEU A 145 -14.32 18.79 -4.25
C LEU A 145 -13.97 20.27 -4.41
N ARG A 146 -12.68 20.58 -4.60
CA ARG A 146 -12.25 21.96 -4.88
C ARG A 146 -12.91 22.48 -6.16
N ASP A 147 -12.84 21.73 -7.25
CA ASP A 147 -13.39 22.16 -8.55
C ASP A 147 -14.92 22.35 -8.45
N LEU A 148 -15.62 21.51 -7.67
CA LEU A 148 -17.04 21.69 -7.35
C LEU A 148 -17.28 22.99 -6.56
N VAL A 149 -16.47 23.29 -5.55
CA VAL A 149 -16.57 24.53 -4.77
C VAL A 149 -16.29 25.76 -5.65
N GLU A 150 -15.25 25.72 -6.48
CA GLU A 150 -14.91 26.78 -7.43
C GLU A 150 -16.04 27.01 -8.43
N ALA A 151 -16.62 25.95 -9.01
CA ALA A 151 -17.78 26.06 -9.88
C ALA A 151 -18.98 26.69 -9.15
N LYS A 152 -19.24 26.30 -7.90
CA LYS A 152 -20.34 26.88 -7.10
C LYS A 152 -20.12 28.38 -6.82
N ILE A 153 -18.89 28.78 -6.50
CA ILE A 153 -18.55 30.19 -6.30
C ILE A 153 -18.65 30.96 -7.63
N ALA A 154 -18.15 30.39 -8.73
CA ALA A 154 -18.15 31.03 -10.04
C ALA A 154 -19.57 31.29 -10.58
N VAL A 155 -20.53 30.38 -10.38
CA VAL A 155 -21.93 30.66 -10.77
C VAL A 155 -22.60 31.66 -9.82
N THR A 156 -22.02 31.91 -8.65
CA THR A 156 -22.42 33.01 -7.76
C THR A 156 -21.66 34.31 -8.11
N ALA A 157 -21.20 34.48 -9.35
CA ALA A 157 -20.67 35.75 -9.82
C ALA A 157 -21.76 36.82 -9.67
N LEU A 158 -21.60 37.66 -8.66
CA LEU A 158 -22.48 38.79 -8.41
C LEU A 158 -22.50 39.66 -9.67
N PRO A 159 -23.65 40.27 -10.03
CA PRO A 159 -23.67 41.30 -11.05
C PRO A 159 -22.59 42.35 -10.72
N PRO A 160 -21.97 42.98 -11.73
CA PRO A 160 -20.99 44.04 -11.49
C PRO A 160 -21.58 45.08 -10.54
N VAL A 161 -20.82 45.48 -9.52
CA VAL A 161 -21.27 46.46 -8.53
C VAL A 161 -21.42 47.82 -9.23
N PRO A 162 -22.61 48.45 -9.20
CA PRO A 162 -22.79 49.77 -9.79
C PRO A 162 -21.89 50.81 -9.11
N ASP A 163 -21.49 51.84 -9.85
CA ASP A 163 -20.62 52.91 -9.37
C ASP A 163 -21.35 53.97 -8.52
N THR A 164 -22.68 53.91 -8.48
CA THR A 164 -23.54 54.82 -7.70
C THR A 164 -24.11 54.15 -6.46
N VAL A 165 -24.28 54.93 -5.37
CA VAL A 165 -24.95 54.47 -4.15
C VAL A 165 -26.39 54.02 -4.43
N ALA A 166 -27.11 54.70 -5.33
CA ALA A 166 -28.45 54.30 -5.75
C ALA A 166 -28.43 52.92 -6.44
N GLY A 167 -27.52 52.71 -7.39
CA GLY A 167 -27.36 51.42 -8.06
C GLY A 167 -26.95 50.29 -7.10
N CYS A 168 -26.06 50.55 -6.15
CA CYS A 168 -25.72 49.56 -5.11
C CYS A 168 -26.93 49.16 -4.27
N ARG A 169 -27.78 50.12 -3.86
CA ARG A 169 -29.00 49.83 -3.10
C ARG A 169 -29.99 48.99 -3.91
N GLU A 170 -30.15 49.31 -5.19
CA GLU A 170 -31.02 48.55 -6.09
C GLU A 170 -30.51 47.11 -6.30
N LEU A 171 -29.20 46.94 -6.52
CA LEU A 171 -28.59 45.62 -6.64
C LEU A 171 -28.79 44.78 -5.35
N VAL A 172 -28.59 45.37 -4.18
CA VAL A 172 -28.82 44.70 -2.89
C VAL A 172 -30.28 44.31 -2.73
N ALA A 173 -31.22 45.20 -3.05
CA ALA A 173 -32.66 44.91 -2.97
C ALA A 173 -33.06 43.76 -3.91
N ASN A 174 -32.53 43.75 -5.13
CA ASN A 174 -32.78 42.68 -6.11
C ASN A 174 -32.25 41.33 -5.62
N LEU A 175 -31.00 41.29 -5.15
CA LEU A 175 -30.39 40.06 -4.61
C LEU A 175 -31.13 39.55 -3.37
N ALA A 176 -31.54 40.44 -2.46
CA ALA A 176 -32.35 40.10 -1.31
C ALA A 176 -33.69 39.47 -1.74
N GLY A 177 -34.37 40.08 -2.73
CA GLY A 177 -35.61 39.52 -3.28
C GLY A 177 -35.46 38.12 -3.89
N LEU A 178 -34.33 37.84 -4.56
CA LEU A 178 -34.04 36.49 -5.07
C LEU A 178 -33.82 35.46 -3.94
N LEU A 179 -33.13 35.86 -2.87
CA LEU A 179 -32.92 35.00 -1.68
C LEU A 179 -34.23 34.75 -0.92
N ASP A 180 -35.07 35.78 -0.78
CA ASP A 180 -36.39 35.68 -0.16
C ASP A 180 -37.27 34.72 -0.96
N ARG A 181 -37.27 34.84 -2.30
CA ARG A 181 -38.00 33.93 -3.17
C ARG A 181 -37.54 32.48 -3.02
N ARG A 182 -36.23 32.24 -2.89
CA ARG A 182 -35.70 30.90 -2.61
C ARG A 182 -36.21 30.35 -1.29
N THR A 183 -36.22 31.17 -0.25
CA THR A 183 -36.71 30.80 1.10
C THR A 183 -38.19 30.46 1.07
N GLU A 184 -39.01 31.25 0.37
CA GLU A 184 -40.43 30.98 0.15
C GLU A 184 -40.67 29.61 -0.53
N LEU A 185 -39.93 29.32 -1.60
CA LEU A 185 -40.06 28.05 -2.33
C LEU A 185 -39.69 26.83 -1.46
N ARG A 186 -38.67 26.95 -0.60
CA ARG A 186 -38.32 25.89 0.37
C ARG A 186 -39.45 25.64 1.36
N GLY A 187 -39.98 26.70 1.97
CA GLY A 187 -41.10 26.59 2.90
C GLY A 187 -42.33 25.96 2.26
N ARG A 188 -42.62 26.31 0.99
CA ARG A 188 -43.69 25.68 0.21
C ARG A 188 -43.44 24.18 -0.03
N LEU A 189 -42.24 23.80 -0.45
CA LEU A 189 -41.89 22.38 -0.68
C LEU A 189 -42.05 21.55 0.60
N GLU A 190 -41.57 22.06 1.73
CA GLU A 190 -41.69 21.42 3.05
C GLU A 190 -43.16 21.28 3.49
N ALA A 191 -43.96 22.33 3.31
CA ALA A 191 -45.38 22.31 3.64
C ALA A 191 -46.16 21.25 2.83
N TYR A 192 -45.90 21.14 1.52
CA TYR A 192 -46.54 20.13 0.69
C TYR A 192 -46.03 18.72 0.98
N ARG A 193 -44.76 18.56 1.38
CA ARG A 193 -44.23 17.27 1.86
C ARG A 193 -44.94 16.81 3.13
N ALA A 194 -45.08 17.70 4.11
CA ALA A 194 -45.82 17.41 5.33
C ALA A 194 -47.29 17.05 5.03
N LYS A 195 -47.93 17.73 4.06
CA LYS A 195 -49.28 17.42 3.62
C LYS A 195 -49.37 16.00 3.02
N ALA A 196 -48.47 15.64 2.11
CA ALA A 196 -48.44 14.31 1.47
C ALA A 196 -48.24 13.19 2.50
N THR A 197 -47.34 13.37 3.47
CA THR A 197 -47.12 12.41 4.57
C THR A 197 -48.37 12.20 5.41
N ARG A 198 -49.07 13.29 5.79
CA ARG A 198 -50.30 13.22 6.60
C ARG A 198 -51.43 12.46 5.90
N LEU A 199 -51.43 12.45 4.57
CA LEU A 199 -52.40 11.73 3.74
C LEU A 199 -52.00 10.27 3.47
N GLY A 200 -50.87 9.80 3.98
CA GLY A 200 -50.40 8.42 3.80
C GLY A 200 -49.62 8.16 2.51
N HIS A 201 -49.28 9.19 1.73
CA HIS A 201 -48.56 9.05 0.45
C HIS A 201 -47.04 9.23 0.57
N ALA A 202 -46.47 8.94 1.74
CA ALA A 202 -45.02 9.14 1.97
C ALA A 202 -44.14 8.23 1.10
N GLU A 203 -44.65 7.05 0.74
CA GLU A 203 -43.93 6.03 -0.05
C GLU A 203 -44.29 6.05 -1.54
N ASP A 204 -45.12 7.00 -1.99
CA ASP A 204 -45.46 7.13 -3.40
C ASP A 204 -44.17 7.40 -4.22
N PRO A 205 -43.80 6.51 -5.16
CA PRO A 205 -42.56 6.66 -5.92
C PRO A 205 -42.53 7.91 -6.79
N THR A 206 -43.69 8.33 -7.32
CA THR A 206 -43.84 9.50 -8.18
C THR A 206 -43.68 10.79 -7.39
N LEU A 207 -44.35 10.89 -6.23
CA LEU A 207 -44.17 12.04 -5.33
C LEU A 207 -42.75 12.11 -4.80
N SER A 208 -42.14 10.98 -4.48
CA SER A 208 -40.75 10.89 -4.01
C SER A 208 -39.76 11.40 -5.06
N ALA A 209 -39.95 11.05 -6.33
CA ALA A 209 -39.13 11.54 -7.43
C ALA A 209 -39.31 13.05 -7.64
N LEU A 210 -40.55 13.53 -7.71
CA LEU A 210 -40.85 14.96 -7.88
C LEU A 210 -40.34 15.82 -6.71
N HIS A 211 -40.41 15.29 -5.48
CA HIS A 211 -39.83 15.93 -4.30
C HIS A 211 -38.31 16.02 -4.41
N ARG A 212 -37.64 14.93 -4.84
CA ARG A 212 -36.19 14.89 -5.03
C ARG A 212 -35.76 15.91 -6.09
N ASP A 213 -36.40 15.93 -7.25
CA ASP A 213 -36.12 16.91 -8.31
C ASP A 213 -36.23 18.35 -7.80
N ALA A 214 -37.31 18.68 -7.08
CA ALA A 214 -37.51 20.01 -6.52
C ALA A 214 -36.49 20.35 -5.43
N HIS A 215 -36.15 19.37 -4.59
CA HIS A 215 -35.16 19.52 -3.53
C HIS A 215 -33.76 19.75 -4.12
N ASP A 216 -33.36 18.97 -5.12
CA ASP A 216 -32.03 19.05 -5.73
C ASP A 216 -31.79 20.42 -6.35
N VAL A 217 -32.76 20.99 -7.08
CA VAL A 217 -32.64 22.34 -7.65
C VAL A 217 -32.67 23.44 -6.57
N LEU A 218 -33.47 23.31 -5.51
CA LEU A 218 -33.61 24.35 -4.46
C LEU A 218 -32.46 24.39 -3.45
N PHE A 219 -31.92 23.23 -3.09
CA PHE A 219 -30.92 23.10 -2.03
C PHE A 219 -29.48 23.04 -2.56
N THR A 220 -29.32 22.96 -3.88
CA THR A 220 -28.03 23.11 -4.56
C THR A 220 -27.79 24.58 -4.93
N ALA A 221 -26.55 25.04 -4.78
CA ALA A 221 -26.07 26.29 -5.38
C ALA A 221 -25.25 25.96 -6.64
N PRO A 222 -25.35 26.75 -7.73
CA PRO A 222 -26.34 27.82 -7.95
C PRO A 222 -27.78 27.26 -8.02
N CYS A 223 -28.75 28.06 -7.58
CA CYS A 223 -30.17 27.71 -7.67
C CYS A 223 -30.77 28.45 -8.86
N ASP A 224 -31.22 27.71 -9.88
CA ASP A 224 -32.05 28.26 -10.95
C ASP A 224 -33.46 28.49 -10.39
N LEU A 225 -33.76 29.73 -9.98
CA LEU A 225 -35.06 30.09 -9.39
C LEU A 225 -36.26 29.85 -10.33
N PRO A 226 -36.17 30.13 -11.65
CA PRO A 226 -37.17 29.70 -12.62
C PRO A 226 -37.42 28.19 -12.63
N GLU A 227 -36.37 27.36 -12.71
CA GLU A 227 -36.51 25.90 -12.70
C GLU A 227 -37.06 25.39 -11.36
N ALA A 228 -36.53 25.90 -10.24
CA ALA A 228 -37.01 25.58 -8.91
C ALA A 228 -38.51 25.89 -8.74
N THR A 229 -38.96 27.03 -9.28
CA THR A 229 -40.38 27.41 -9.26
C THR A 229 -41.23 26.38 -10.03
N ARG A 230 -40.78 25.94 -11.21
CA ARG A 230 -41.49 24.91 -11.99
C ARG A 230 -41.49 23.56 -11.28
N ALA A 231 -40.37 23.14 -10.70
CA ALA A 231 -40.23 21.85 -10.01
C ALA A 231 -41.13 21.77 -8.77
N VAL A 232 -41.11 22.79 -7.91
CA VAL A 232 -42.03 22.90 -6.76
C VAL A 232 -43.49 22.92 -7.23
N GLY A 233 -43.80 23.63 -8.32
CA GLY A 233 -45.15 23.67 -8.88
C GLY A 233 -45.64 22.32 -9.44
N ARG A 234 -44.74 21.47 -9.97
CA ARG A 234 -45.08 20.09 -10.37
C ARG A 234 -45.40 19.24 -9.16
N TYR A 235 -44.56 19.27 -8.12
CA TYR A 235 -44.79 18.52 -6.89
C TYR A 235 -46.08 18.95 -6.19
N GLN A 236 -46.30 20.26 -6.04
CA GLN A 236 -47.51 20.82 -5.43
C GLN A 236 -48.79 20.34 -6.14
N ARG A 237 -48.83 20.37 -7.48
CA ARG A 237 -50.00 19.91 -8.24
C ARG A 237 -50.27 18.42 -8.01
N ALA A 238 -49.25 17.57 -8.10
CA ALA A 238 -49.40 16.14 -7.86
C ALA A 238 -49.93 15.82 -6.45
N VAL A 239 -49.50 16.57 -5.43
CA VAL A 239 -50.04 16.41 -4.05
C VAL A 239 -51.49 16.88 -3.95
N LEU A 240 -51.91 17.89 -4.71
CA LEU A 240 -53.29 18.39 -4.69
C LEU A 240 -54.24 17.47 -5.45
N ASP A 241 -53.83 16.93 -6.60
CA ASP A 241 -54.65 16.01 -7.40
C ASP A 241 -55.01 14.74 -6.61
N LEU A 242 -54.12 14.28 -5.71
CA LEU A 242 -54.39 13.15 -4.81
C LEU A 242 -55.34 13.47 -3.64
N VAL A 243 -55.54 14.75 -3.32
CA VAL A 243 -56.50 15.19 -2.29
C VAL A 243 -57.91 15.30 -2.86
N GLU A 244 -58.01 15.52 -4.17
CA GLU A 244 -59.28 15.74 -4.88
C GLU A 244 -59.84 14.44 -5.50
N ALA A 245 -59.10 13.34 -5.44
CA ALA A 245 -59.48 12.00 -5.88
C ALA A 245 -60.09 11.15 -4.75
#